data_AF-A0A3C2DA79-F1
#
_entry.id   AF-A0A3C2DA79-F1
#
_cell.length_a   1.000
_cell.length_b   1.000
_cell.length_c   1.000
_cell.angle_alpha   90.00
_cell.angle_beta   90.00
_cell.angle_gamma   90.00
#
_symmetry.space_group_name_H-M   'P 1'
#
loop_
_entity.id
_entity.type
_entity.pdbx_description
1 polymer ?
#
loop_
_entity_poly.entity_id
_entity_poly.type
_entity_poly.pdbx_seq_one_letter_code
_entity_poly.pdbx_strand_id
1 'polypeptide(L)'
;MKTTIYLLAAFSTLVISGCKNEGMQGPEGPAGLDATVFYSEWFSPTAWSGTSGDWFFDANAPDLTEDIVENGVILAYVWLAGDLYNASTVRPLPAYALDANWSFLIYKFGSIEFTCDMISRPLTTGNNFRFIAIPGNTPALKSASLKNKSEQELRNMSYKDVCKLFNIHE
;
A
#
# COMPACT_ATOMS: atom_id res chain seq x y z
N MET A 1 -83.60 13.03 -29.77
CA MET A 1 -83.06 14.27 -29.17
C MET A 1 -82.86 14.05 -27.68
N LYS A 2 -81.68 14.46 -27.15
CA LYS A 2 -81.22 14.48 -25.74
C LYS A 2 -80.83 13.09 -25.20
N THR A 3 -79.56 12.64 -25.21
CA THR A 3 -78.30 13.13 -24.61
C THR A 3 -78.32 13.23 -23.08
N THR A 4 -77.78 12.21 -22.40
CA THR A 4 -77.09 12.35 -21.10
C THR A 4 -75.99 11.29 -20.97
N ILE A 5 -74.79 11.78 -20.68
CA ILE A 5 -73.48 11.12 -20.49
C ILE A 5 -73.36 10.56 -19.07
N TYR A 6 -72.71 9.41 -18.83
CA TYR A 6 -71.80 9.23 -17.69
C TYR A 6 -70.69 8.19 -17.99
N LEU A 7 -69.46 8.69 -17.86
CA LEU A 7 -68.16 8.01 -17.80
C LEU A 7 -68.09 7.03 -16.62
N LEU A 8 -67.53 5.84 -16.80
CA LEU A 8 -66.63 5.23 -15.80
C LEU A 8 -65.70 4.22 -16.50
N ALA A 9 -64.42 4.55 -16.55
CA ALA A 9 -63.35 3.68 -17.03
C ALA A 9 -62.83 2.81 -15.87
N ALA A 10 -62.72 1.50 -16.08
CA ALA A 10 -61.98 0.61 -15.19
C ALA A 10 -60.76 0.07 -15.95
N PHE A 11 -59.60 0.52 -15.48
CA PHE A 11 -58.26 0.30 -16.02
C PHE A 11 -57.71 -1.01 -15.41
N SER A 12 -57.66 -2.09 -16.20
CA SER A 12 -56.95 -3.32 -15.81
C SER A 12 -55.58 -3.35 -16.48
N THR A 13 -54.55 -2.91 -15.76
CA THR A 13 -53.15 -3.07 -16.15
C THR A 13 -52.67 -4.47 -15.79
N LEU A 14 -52.35 -5.26 -16.82
CA LEU A 14 -51.53 -6.46 -16.73
C LEU A 14 -50.12 -6.08 -16.23
N VAL A 15 -49.73 -6.59 -15.07
CA VAL A 15 -48.36 -6.46 -14.54
C VAL A 15 -47.52 -7.63 -15.06
N ILE A 16 -46.52 -7.30 -15.87
CA ILE A 16 -45.55 -8.23 -16.44
C ILE A 16 -44.56 -8.60 -15.34
N SER A 17 -44.53 -9.86 -14.91
CA SER A 17 -43.54 -10.36 -13.95
C SER A 17 -42.17 -10.47 -14.62
N GLY A 18 -41.29 -9.51 -14.35
CA GLY A 18 -39.87 -9.61 -14.67
C GLY A 18 -39.15 -10.50 -13.65
N CYS A 19 -38.62 -11.64 -14.09
CA CYS A 19 -37.68 -12.44 -13.31
C CYS A 19 -36.40 -11.62 -13.06
N LYS A 20 -36.24 -11.09 -11.86
CA LYS A 20 -34.93 -10.65 -11.35
C LYS A 20 -34.21 -11.87 -10.80
N ASN A 21 -33.35 -12.49 -11.60
CA ASN A 21 -32.31 -13.36 -11.06
C ASN A 21 -31.24 -12.44 -10.48
N GLU A 22 -31.41 -12.04 -9.22
CA GLU A 22 -30.29 -11.58 -8.41
C GLU A 22 -29.39 -12.80 -8.21
N GLY A 23 -28.32 -12.89 -8.99
CA GLY A 23 -27.30 -13.91 -8.79
C GLY A 23 -26.84 -13.80 -7.34
N MET A 24 -27.05 -14.86 -6.56
CA MET A 24 -26.57 -14.95 -5.20
C MET A 24 -25.09 -14.58 -5.20
N GLN A 25 -24.71 -13.54 -4.47
CA GLN A 25 -23.32 -13.24 -4.21
C GLN A 25 -22.68 -14.54 -3.68
N GLY A 26 -21.58 -14.96 -4.28
CA GLY A 26 -20.85 -16.15 -3.83
C GLY A 26 -20.51 -16.01 -2.34
N PRO A 27 -20.32 -17.14 -1.62
CA PRO A 27 -19.95 -17.09 -0.22
C PRO A 27 -18.74 -16.16 -0.03
N GLU A 28 -18.79 -15.32 1.01
CA GLU A 28 -17.65 -14.52 1.41
C GLU A 28 -16.43 -15.45 1.57
N GLY A 29 -15.29 -15.06 1.00
CA GLY A 29 -14.06 -15.82 1.15
C GLY A 29 -13.72 -15.99 2.64
N PRO A 30 -12.97 -17.05 3.01
CA PRO A 30 -12.56 -17.23 4.39
C PRO A 30 -11.87 -15.95 4.90
N ALA A 31 -12.23 -15.52 6.12
CA ALA A 31 -11.61 -14.38 6.76
C ALA A 31 -10.09 -14.59 6.77
N GLY A 32 -9.33 -13.66 6.18
CA GLY A 32 -7.88 -13.72 6.15
C GLY A 32 -7.35 -13.81 7.58
N LEU A 33 -6.42 -14.75 7.83
CA LEU A 33 -5.68 -14.79 9.08
C LEU A 33 -5.05 -13.41 9.32
N ASP A 34 -5.28 -12.80 10.48
CA ASP A 34 -4.67 -11.53 10.87
C ASP A 34 -3.15 -11.75 11.02
N ALA A 35 -2.42 -11.74 9.91
CA ALA A 35 -0.96 -11.67 9.92
C ALA A 35 -0.59 -10.39 10.65
N THR A 36 0.19 -10.52 11.73
CA THR A 36 0.71 -9.36 12.46
C THR A 36 1.64 -8.60 11.52
N VAL A 37 1.26 -7.38 11.15
CA VAL A 37 2.09 -6.50 10.34
C VAL A 37 3.18 -5.90 11.23
N PHE A 38 4.42 -6.00 10.80
CA PHE A 38 5.57 -5.41 11.48
C PHE A 38 5.92 -4.08 10.81
N TYR A 39 6.38 -3.12 11.59
CA TYR A 39 6.84 -1.83 11.07
C TYR A 39 8.05 -1.37 11.86
N SER A 40 9.00 -0.74 11.19
CA SER A 40 10.14 -0.14 11.87
C SER A 40 9.77 1.19 12.51
N GLU A 41 10.60 1.63 13.45
CA GLU A 41 10.80 3.05 13.73
C GLU A 41 11.34 3.76 12.48
N TRP A 42 11.31 5.10 12.49
CA TRP A 42 11.96 5.89 11.45
C TRP A 42 13.49 5.84 11.60
N PHE A 43 14.18 5.53 10.52
CA PHE A 43 15.63 5.58 10.41
C PHE A 43 16.08 6.93 9.86
N SER A 44 17.07 7.54 10.52
CA SER A 44 17.82 8.67 9.96
C SER A 44 19.26 8.24 9.71
N PRO A 45 19.82 8.46 8.51
CA PRO A 45 21.19 8.05 8.23
C PRO A 45 22.19 8.90 9.02
N THR A 46 23.06 8.26 9.79
CA THR A 46 24.19 8.96 10.46
C THR A 46 25.32 9.27 9.48
N ALA A 47 25.46 8.45 8.43
CA ALA A 47 26.41 8.62 7.35
C ALA A 47 25.88 7.91 6.10
N TRP A 48 26.31 8.39 4.93
CA TRP A 48 26.11 7.72 3.65
C TRP A 48 27.43 7.12 3.17
N SER A 49 27.37 5.87 2.74
CA SER A 49 28.42 5.14 2.03
C SER A 49 28.22 5.25 0.52
N GLY A 50 29.24 4.85 -0.25
CA GLY A 50 29.19 4.88 -1.71
C GLY A 50 29.84 6.11 -2.33
N THR A 51 29.43 6.44 -3.55
CA THR A 51 30.02 7.52 -4.38
C THR A 51 28.93 8.31 -5.11
N SER A 52 29.31 9.40 -5.79
CA SER A 52 28.38 10.20 -6.59
C SER A 52 27.59 9.32 -7.57
N GLY A 53 26.26 9.36 -7.50
CA GLY A 53 25.37 8.54 -8.32
C GLY A 53 25.03 7.16 -7.74
N ASP A 54 25.59 6.80 -6.59
CA ASP A 54 25.35 5.53 -5.90
C ASP A 54 25.65 5.66 -4.40
N TRP A 55 24.73 6.29 -3.67
CA TRP A 55 24.82 6.46 -2.22
C TRP A 55 23.89 5.50 -1.50
N PHE A 56 24.35 4.93 -0.40
CA PHE A 56 23.54 4.02 0.41
C PHE A 56 23.84 4.12 1.90
N PHE A 57 22.92 3.61 2.72
CA PHE A 57 23.18 3.27 4.11
C PHE A 57 22.36 2.05 4.52
N ASP A 58 22.90 1.30 5.48
CA ASP A 58 22.28 0.13 6.06
C ASP A 58 21.49 0.47 7.32
N ALA A 59 20.31 -0.11 7.45
CA ALA A 59 19.51 -0.08 8.67
C ALA A 59 19.28 -1.50 9.23
N ASN A 60 19.47 -1.64 10.54
CA ASN A 60 19.18 -2.89 11.24
C ASN A 60 17.67 -3.12 11.27
N ALA A 61 17.23 -4.26 10.73
CA ALA A 61 15.84 -4.57 10.46
C ALA A 61 15.54 -6.03 10.82
N PRO A 62 15.62 -6.43 12.10
CA PRO A 62 15.52 -7.84 12.52
C PRO A 62 14.17 -8.49 12.16
N ASP A 63 13.12 -7.69 11.97
CA ASP A 63 11.81 -8.17 11.54
C ASP A 63 11.77 -8.61 10.06
N LEU A 64 12.80 -8.28 9.27
CA LEU A 64 12.99 -8.79 7.91
C LEU A 64 13.60 -10.20 7.93
N THR A 65 12.86 -11.13 8.51
CA THR A 65 13.18 -12.56 8.55
C THR A 65 13.14 -13.17 7.15
N GLU A 66 13.79 -14.34 6.99
CA GLU A 66 13.78 -15.10 5.74
C GLU A 66 12.36 -15.33 5.20
N ASP A 67 11.43 -15.78 6.06
CA ASP A 67 10.04 -16.03 5.66
C ASP A 67 9.32 -14.79 5.13
N ILE A 68 9.51 -13.64 5.80
CA ILE A 68 8.93 -12.36 5.36
C ILE A 68 9.53 -11.89 4.04
N VAL A 69 10.84 -12.05 3.86
CA VAL A 69 11.53 -11.61 2.63
C VAL A 69 11.17 -12.48 1.44
N GLU A 70 11.02 -13.79 1.65
CA GLU A 70 10.73 -14.73 0.56
C GLU A 70 9.24 -14.81 0.20
N ASN A 71 8.36 -14.72 1.20
CA ASN A 71 6.94 -14.99 1.06
C ASN A 71 6.03 -13.78 1.35
N GLY A 72 6.55 -12.72 1.98
CA GLY A 72 5.79 -11.54 2.36
C GLY A 72 5.90 -10.36 1.40
N VAL A 73 5.34 -9.23 1.83
CA VAL A 73 5.43 -7.94 1.14
C VAL A 73 6.17 -6.96 2.04
N ILE A 74 7.29 -6.42 1.55
CA ILE A 74 7.98 -5.29 2.15
C ILE A 74 7.60 -4.01 1.40
N LEU A 75 7.06 -3.05 2.14
CA LEU A 75 6.84 -1.68 1.71
C LEU A 75 7.86 -0.79 2.40
N ALA A 76 8.51 0.09 1.64
CA ALA A 76 9.48 1.03 2.19
C ALA A 76 9.06 2.46 1.84
N TYR A 77 9.43 3.39 2.70
CA TYR A 77 8.99 4.77 2.63
C TYR A 77 10.14 5.71 2.93
N VAL A 78 10.08 6.90 2.33
CA VAL A 78 11.05 7.97 2.56
C VAL A 78 10.34 9.30 2.78
N TRP A 79 10.91 10.10 3.66
CA TRP A 79 10.64 11.51 3.84
C TRP A 79 11.98 12.25 3.72
N LEU A 80 12.09 13.18 2.76
CA LEU A 80 13.33 13.88 2.45
C LEU A 80 13.29 15.34 2.89
N ALA A 81 14.41 15.83 3.42
CA ALA A 81 14.61 17.25 3.67
C ALA A 81 14.66 18.02 2.34
N GLY A 82 13.82 19.05 2.21
CA GLY A 82 13.78 19.91 1.02
C GLY A 82 12.87 19.41 -0.11
N ASP A 83 12.10 18.33 0.09
CA ASP A 83 11.10 17.89 -0.90
C ASP A 83 10.04 18.98 -1.14
N LEU A 84 9.62 19.11 -2.41
CA LEU A 84 8.91 20.27 -2.97
C LEU A 84 7.46 20.44 -2.48
N TYR A 85 6.81 19.38 -2.00
CA TYR A 85 5.35 19.37 -1.80
C TYR A 85 4.92 19.63 -0.35
N ASN A 86 5.73 19.25 0.64
CA ASN A 86 5.79 19.78 2.01
C ASN A 86 6.97 19.11 2.74
N ALA A 87 7.43 19.70 3.84
CA ALA A 87 8.51 19.15 4.67
C ALA A 87 8.10 17.90 5.48
N SER A 88 7.02 17.20 5.14
CA SER A 88 6.53 15.98 5.82
C SER A 88 5.97 14.95 4.82
N THR A 89 6.31 15.06 3.53
CA THR A 89 5.74 14.22 2.49
C THR A 89 6.45 12.88 2.56
N VAL A 90 5.69 11.85 2.93
CA VAL A 90 6.17 10.46 2.91
C VAL A 90 5.84 9.85 1.56
N ARG A 91 6.85 9.35 0.85
CA ARG A 91 6.73 8.69 -0.45
C ARG A 91 6.96 7.19 -0.31
N PRO A 92 6.17 6.34 -0.98
CA PRO A 92 6.55 4.94 -1.15
C PRO A 92 7.80 4.86 -2.01
N LEU A 93 8.72 3.95 -1.67
CA LEU A 93 9.90 3.63 -2.46
C LEU A 93 9.58 2.47 -3.43
N PRO A 94 10.12 2.49 -4.67
CA PRO A 94 11.00 3.53 -5.21
C PRO A 94 10.29 4.85 -5.51
N ALA A 95 11.01 5.97 -5.39
CA ALA A 95 10.49 7.31 -5.64
C ALA A 95 11.52 8.20 -6.36
N TYR A 96 11.05 9.10 -7.22
CA TYR A 96 11.87 10.19 -7.76
C TYR A 96 11.61 11.47 -6.97
N ALA A 97 12.66 12.04 -6.38
CA ALA A 97 12.61 13.28 -5.60
C ALA A 97 14.00 13.92 -5.48
N LEU A 98 14.06 15.25 -5.38
CA LEU A 98 15.32 16.00 -5.30
C LEU A 98 16.30 15.66 -6.44
N ASP A 99 15.76 15.52 -7.64
CA ASP A 99 16.50 15.15 -8.86
C ASP A 99 17.26 13.82 -8.78
N ALA A 100 16.77 12.87 -7.97
CA ALA A 100 17.33 11.54 -7.82
C ALA A 100 16.24 10.48 -7.65
N ASN A 101 16.57 9.25 -8.06
CA ASN A 101 15.86 8.04 -7.72
C ASN A 101 16.28 7.57 -6.33
N TRP A 102 15.30 7.26 -5.50
CA TRP A 102 15.45 6.68 -4.18
C TRP A 102 14.84 5.28 -4.20
N SER A 103 15.54 4.32 -3.60
CA SER A 103 15.10 2.94 -3.56
C SER A 103 15.56 2.25 -2.28
N PHE A 104 15.26 0.96 -2.19
CA PHE A 104 15.76 0.08 -1.16
C PHE A 104 16.07 -1.30 -1.73
N LEU A 105 16.90 -2.06 -1.02
CA LEU A 105 17.13 -3.47 -1.29
C LEU A 105 17.38 -4.24 0.00
N ILE A 106 17.20 -5.55 -0.06
CA ILE A 106 17.45 -6.47 1.06
C ILE A 106 18.51 -7.46 0.57
N TYR A 107 19.78 -7.18 0.84
CA TYR A 107 20.88 -8.08 0.47
C TYR A 107 21.16 -9.14 1.54
N LYS A 108 20.59 -8.97 2.74
CA LYS A 108 20.77 -9.87 3.89
C LYS A 108 19.54 -9.81 4.79
N PHE A 109 19.03 -10.96 5.21
CA PHE A 109 17.98 -11.04 6.23
C PHE A 109 18.38 -10.28 7.50
N GLY A 110 17.43 -9.58 8.10
CA GLY A 110 17.68 -8.72 9.25
C GLY A 110 18.27 -7.34 8.91
N SER A 111 18.42 -6.99 7.62
CA SER A 111 18.95 -5.69 7.17
C SER A 111 18.13 -5.14 6.00
N ILE A 112 18.04 -3.82 5.91
CA ILE A 112 17.53 -3.11 4.74
C ILE A 112 18.53 -2.02 4.36
N GLU A 113 18.86 -1.95 3.08
CA GLU A 113 19.69 -0.90 2.52
C GLU A 113 18.80 0.11 1.81
N PHE A 114 18.93 1.39 2.14
CA PHE A 114 18.28 2.47 1.41
C PHE A 114 19.30 3.13 0.49
N THR A 115 18.93 3.36 -0.76
CA THR A 115 19.83 3.82 -1.81
C THR A 115 19.29 5.04 -2.53
N CYS A 116 20.19 5.85 -3.11
CA CYS A 116 19.82 6.87 -4.07
C CYS A 116 20.95 7.17 -5.07
N ASP A 117 20.58 7.71 -6.22
CA ASP A 117 21.51 8.08 -7.30
C ASP A 117 21.86 9.57 -7.35
N MET A 118 21.75 10.28 -6.21
CA MET A 118 22.11 11.70 -6.13
C MET A 118 23.57 11.93 -6.57
N ILE A 119 23.79 12.99 -7.36
CA ILE A 119 25.14 13.43 -7.74
C ILE A 119 25.88 13.97 -6.51
N SER A 120 25.23 14.82 -5.72
CA SER A 120 25.75 15.28 -4.44
C SER A 120 25.50 14.24 -3.35
N ARG A 121 26.34 14.26 -2.30
CA ARG A 121 26.10 13.42 -1.13
C ARG A 121 24.77 13.82 -0.47
N PRO A 122 23.87 12.87 -0.16
CA PRO A 122 22.60 13.20 0.45
C PRO A 122 22.75 13.74 1.87
N LEU A 123 21.75 14.49 2.32
CA LEU A 123 21.69 14.95 3.70
C LEU A 123 21.51 13.78 4.68
N THR A 124 22.15 13.89 5.84
CA THR A 124 21.94 12.98 6.97
C THR A 124 20.77 13.46 7.82
N THR A 125 20.74 14.77 8.13
CA THR A 125 19.67 15.39 8.90
C THR A 125 18.44 15.67 8.06
N GLY A 126 17.28 15.25 8.56
CA GLY A 126 15.96 15.51 7.96
C GLY A 126 15.53 14.53 6.88
N ASN A 127 16.40 13.60 6.49
CA ASN A 127 16.00 12.43 5.70
C ASN A 127 15.62 11.30 6.65
N ASN A 128 14.42 10.74 6.47
CA ASN A 128 13.86 9.68 7.29
C ASN A 128 13.32 8.54 6.43
N PHE A 129 13.57 7.31 6.85
CA PHE A 129 13.20 6.10 6.13
C PHE A 129 12.46 5.13 7.03
N ARG A 130 11.54 4.34 6.50
CA ARG A 130 10.78 3.34 7.28
C ARG A 130 10.42 2.17 6.39
N PHE A 131 10.28 0.99 6.97
CA PHE A 131 9.64 -0.13 6.28
C PHE A 131 8.42 -0.65 7.05
N ILE A 132 7.54 -1.30 6.31
CA ILE A 132 6.42 -2.09 6.79
C ILE A 132 6.56 -3.48 6.16
N ALA A 133 6.62 -4.50 7.01
CA ALA A 133 6.75 -5.90 6.64
C ALA A 133 5.42 -6.60 6.88
N ILE A 134 4.84 -7.13 5.82
CA ILE A 134 3.57 -7.84 5.83
C ILE A 134 3.87 -9.32 5.56
N PRO A 135 3.74 -10.20 6.55
CA PRO A 135 4.00 -11.62 6.36
C PRO A 135 3.09 -12.23 5.29
N GLY A 136 3.63 -13.18 4.53
CA GLY A 136 2.84 -14.02 3.63
C GLY A 136 2.01 -15.01 4.43
N ASN A 137 0.75 -15.24 4.03
CA ASN A 137 -0.12 -16.24 4.66
C ASN A 137 -0.34 -17.49 3.79
N THR A 138 0.19 -17.51 2.56
CA THR A 138 0.20 -18.68 1.68
C THR A 138 1.44 -18.69 0.77
N PRO A 139 2.20 -19.79 0.69
CA PRO A 139 3.41 -19.87 -0.16
C PRO A 139 3.16 -19.68 -1.67
N ALA A 140 1.92 -19.89 -2.13
CA ALA A 140 1.55 -19.80 -3.55
C ALA A 140 1.24 -18.36 -4.01
N LEU A 141 0.95 -17.45 -3.09
CA LEU A 141 0.63 -16.06 -3.38
C LEU A 141 1.58 -15.20 -2.55
N LYS A 142 2.66 -14.71 -3.16
CA LYS A 142 3.54 -13.67 -2.58
C LYS A 142 2.79 -12.39 -2.19
N SER A 143 1.52 -12.27 -2.58
CA SER A 143 0.63 -11.23 -2.14
C SER A 143 -0.15 -11.66 -0.90
N ALA A 144 0.18 -10.99 0.19
CA ALA A 144 -0.63 -10.83 1.38
C ALA A 144 -2.14 -10.81 1.07
N SER A 145 -2.87 -11.90 1.29
CA SER A 145 -4.33 -11.83 1.41
C SER A 145 -4.72 -11.23 2.78
N LEU A 146 -3.95 -10.24 3.26
CA LEU A 146 -4.26 -9.50 4.46
C LEU A 146 -5.16 -8.33 4.05
N LYS A 147 -6.39 -8.33 4.55
CA LYS A 147 -7.43 -7.33 4.20
C LYS A 147 -7.77 -7.26 2.70
N ASN A 148 -7.63 -8.36 1.95
CA ASN A 148 -8.03 -8.49 0.53
C ASN A 148 -7.31 -7.52 -0.43
N LYS A 149 -5.99 -7.31 -0.25
CA LYS A 149 -5.18 -6.47 -1.12
C LYS A 149 -4.07 -7.25 -1.81
N SER A 150 -3.94 -7.14 -3.12
CA SER A 150 -2.78 -7.68 -3.84
C SER A 150 -1.50 -6.93 -3.47
N GLU A 151 -0.33 -7.56 -3.72
CA GLU A 151 0.97 -6.90 -3.54
C GLU A 151 1.06 -5.60 -4.35
N GLN A 152 0.60 -5.64 -5.60
CA GLN A 152 0.62 -4.47 -6.47
C GLN A 152 -0.26 -3.33 -5.94
N GLU A 153 -1.45 -3.65 -5.40
CA GLU A 153 -2.28 -2.63 -4.75
C GLU A 153 -1.57 -2.03 -3.54
N LEU A 154 -0.97 -2.85 -2.67
CA LEU A 154 -0.25 -2.38 -1.48
C LEU A 154 0.92 -1.46 -1.85
N ARG A 155 1.71 -1.80 -2.88
CA ARG A 155 2.84 -0.98 -3.35
C ARG A 155 2.42 0.35 -3.94
N ASN A 156 1.20 0.44 -4.49
CA ASN A 156 0.65 1.65 -5.08
C ASN A 156 -0.11 2.53 -4.07
N MET A 157 -0.36 2.05 -2.85
CA MET A 157 -1.03 2.82 -1.81
C MET A 157 -0.13 3.92 -1.24
N SER A 158 -0.75 5.03 -0.82
CA SER A 158 -0.04 6.05 -0.05
C SER A 158 0.34 5.51 1.33
N TYR A 159 1.42 6.04 1.92
CA TYR A 159 1.81 5.69 3.29
C TYR A 159 0.66 5.83 4.29
N LYS A 160 -0.09 6.92 4.19
CA LYS A 160 -1.23 7.21 5.06
C LYS A 160 -2.35 6.17 4.93
N ASP A 161 -2.62 5.70 3.71
CA ASP A 161 -3.67 4.71 3.50
C ASP A 161 -3.22 3.32 3.97
N VAL A 162 -1.93 2.98 3.84
CA VAL A 162 -1.35 1.76 4.43
C VAL A 162 -1.42 1.81 5.95
N CYS A 163 -1.08 2.96 6.56
CA CYS A 163 -1.16 3.12 8.01
C CYS A 163 -2.60 2.93 8.54
N LYS A 164 -3.59 3.52 7.86
CA LYS A 164 -5.00 3.30 8.18
C LYS A 164 -5.43 1.84 7.99
N LEU A 165 -5.01 1.19 6.90
CA LEU A 165 -5.39 -0.20 6.60
C LEU A 165 -4.91 -1.18 7.68
N PHE A 166 -3.71 -0.94 8.22
CA PHE A 166 -3.08 -1.82 9.20
C PHE A 166 -3.06 -1.27 10.63
N ASN A 167 -3.75 -0.16 10.89
CA ASN A 167 -3.80 0.52 12.20
C ASN A 167 -2.41 0.86 12.76
N ILE A 168 -1.51 1.34 11.90
CA ILE A 168 -0.15 1.75 12.26
C ILE A 168 -0.17 3.23 12.70
N HIS A 169 0.56 3.55 13.77
CA HIS A 169 0.75 4.94 14.21
C HIS A 169 1.74 5.66 13.29
N GLU A 170 1.36 6.88 12.87
CA GLU A 170 2.15 7.74 11.97
C GLU A 170 3.35 8.38 12.68
#